data_AF-A0A8C5LF12-F1
#
_entry.id   AF-A0A8C5LF12-F1
#
_cell.length_a   1.000
_cell.length_b   1.000
_cell.length_c   1.000
_cell.angle_alpha   90.00
_cell.angle_beta   90.00
_cell.angle_gamma   90.00
#
_symmetry.space_group_name_H-M   'P 1'
#
loop_
_entity.id
_entity.type
_entity.pdbx_description
1 polymer ?
#
loop_
_entity_poly.entity_id
_entity_poly.type
_entity_poly.pdbx_seq_one_letter_code
_entity_poly.pdbx_strand_id
1 'polypeptide(L)' 'EGVKTENNDHINLKVAGQDGSVVQFKIKRHTPLSKLMKAYCERQ' A
#
# COMPACT_ATOMS: atom_id res chain seq x y z
N GLU A 1 -1.98 -29.85 -6.45
CA GLU A 1 -2.69 -28.71 -7.08
C GLU A 1 -2.55 -27.51 -6.17
N GLY A 2 -1.85 -26.47 -6.63
CA GLY A 2 -1.44 -25.33 -5.80
C GLY A 2 -2.62 -24.41 -5.51
N VAL A 3 -3.07 -24.40 -4.25
CA VAL A 3 -4.05 -23.44 -3.76
C VAL A 3 -3.45 -22.04 -3.93
N LYS A 4 -3.88 -21.31 -4.96
CA LYS A 4 -3.69 -19.87 -5.05
C LYS A 4 -4.52 -19.26 -3.92
N THR A 5 -3.91 -19.07 -2.75
CA THR A 5 -4.52 -18.34 -1.64
C THR A 5 -4.65 -16.90 -2.07
N GLU A 6 -5.77 -16.62 -2.72
CA GLU A 6 -6.07 -15.35 -3.35
C GLU A 6 -6.12 -14.27 -2.28
N ASN A 7 -5.03 -13.51 -2.17
CA ASN A 7 -4.89 -12.04 -2.12
C ASN A 7 -5.91 -11.19 -1.32
N ASN A 8 -6.91 -11.73 -0.64
CA ASN A 8 -7.92 -11.02 0.16
C ASN A 8 -7.34 -10.38 1.41
N ASP A 9 -6.13 -10.80 1.78
CA ASP A 9 -5.36 -10.21 2.87
C ASP A 9 -4.72 -8.88 2.48
N HIS A 10 -4.55 -8.59 1.18
CA HIS A 10 -3.85 -7.38 0.72
C HIS A 10 -4.81 -6.41 0.04
N ILE A 11 -4.60 -5.12 0.28
CA ILE A 11 -5.30 -4.01 -0.38
C ILE A 11 -4.30 -3.17 -1.18
N ASN A 12 -4.77 -2.66 -2.32
CA ASN A 12 -4.04 -1.69 -3.11
C ASN A 12 -4.51 -0.29 -2.72
N LEU A 13 -3.57 0.58 -2.39
CA LEU A 13 -3.80 1.97 -2.03
C LEU A 13 -3.05 2.87 -3.01
N LYS A 14 -3.66 3.98 -3.40
CA LYS A 14 -3.00 5.03 -4.19
C LYS A 14 -2.88 6.28 -3.32
N VAL A 15 -1.67 6.82 -3.23
CA VAL A 15 -1.37 8.06 -2.50
C VAL A 15 -1.05 9.13 -3.54
N ALA A 16 -1.79 10.23 -3.52
CA ALA A 16 -1.54 11.38 -4.37
C ALA A 16 -0.81 12.47 -3.57
N GLY A 17 0.32 12.92 -4.09
CA GLY A 17 1.09 14.06 -3.58
C GLY A 17 0.51 15.39 -4.05
N GLN A 18 0.91 16.47 -3.37
CA GLN A 18 0.47 17.84 -3.72
C GLN A 18 1.02 18.31 -5.07
N ASP A 19 2.16 17.75 -5.47
CA ASP A 19 2.82 17.93 -6.76
C ASP A 19 2.14 17.15 -7.90
N GLY A 20 1.06 16.41 -7.61
CA GLY A 20 0.38 15.55 -8.57
C GLY A 20 1.07 14.20 -8.76
N SER A 21 2.13 13.89 -8.00
CA SER A 21 2.74 12.56 -8.01
C SER A 21 1.76 11.52 -7.46
N VAL A 22 1.77 10.30 -8.02
CA VAL A 22 0.93 9.20 -7.54
C VAL A 22 1.79 7.99 -7.24
N VAL A 23 1.74 7.53 -5.99
CA VAL A 23 2.45 6.33 -5.53
C VAL A 23 1.44 5.25 -5.17
N GLN A 24 1.65 4.05 -5.72
CA GLN A 24 0.80 2.90 -5.42
C GLN A 24 1.47 2.00 -4.39
N PHE A 25 0.71 1.58 -3.40
CA PHE A 25 1.13 0.65 -2.36
C PHE A 25 0.24 -0.58 -2.36
N LYS A 26 0.84 -1.76 -2.15
CA LYS A 26 0.12 -2.99 -1.82
C LYS A 26 0.48 -3.38 -0.40
N ILE A 27 -0.49 -3.33 0.53
CA ILE A 27 -0.26 -3.63 1.95
C ILE A 27 -1.25 -4.69 2.44
N LYS A 28 -0.93 -5.41 3.52
CA LYS A 28 -1.92 -6.27 4.18
C LYS A 28 -3.01 -5.41 4.85
N ARG A 29 -4.26 -5.84 4.85
CA ARG A 29 -5.44 -5.16 5.41
C ARG A 29 -5.27 -4.80 6.88
N HIS A 30 -4.60 -5.65 7.64
CA HIS A 30 -4.34 -5.44 9.07
C HIS A 30 -3.08 -4.60 9.35
N THR A 31 -2.38 -4.12 8.32
CA THR A 31 -1.20 -3.27 8.50
C THR A 31 -1.64 -1.86 8.89
N PRO A 32 -1.08 -1.25 9.96
CA PRO A 32 -1.34 0.13 10.30
C PRO A 32 -0.94 1.08 9.15
N LEU A 33 -1.86 1.99 8.77
CA LEU A 33 -1.60 2.99 7.73
C LEU A 33 -0.46 3.95 8.08
N SER A 34 -0.14 4.13 9.36
CA SER A 34 1.01 4.93 9.82
C SER A 34 2.34 4.42 9.25
N LYS A 35 2.47 3.11 9.00
CA LYS A 35 3.65 2.54 8.34
C LYS A 35 3.74 2.96 6.88
N LEU A 36 2.60 3.01 6.18
CA LEU A 36 2.52 3.49 4.81
C LEU A 36 2.85 4.99 4.76
N MET A 37 2.31 5.80 5.68
CA MET A 37 2.62 7.24 5.75
C MET A 37 4.10 7.49 5.98
N LYS A 38 4.75 6.79 6.91
CA LYS A 38 6.20 6.89 7.12
C LYS A 38 6.98 6.53 5.86
N ALA A 39 6.67 5.38 5.25
CA ALA A 39 7.33 4.95 4.02
C ALA A 39 7.08 5.89 2.83
N TYR A 40 5.96 6.61 2.82
CA TYR A 40 5.68 7.64 1.82
C TYR A 40 6.50 8.91 2.08
N CYS A 41 6.53 9.40 3.32
CA CYS A 41 7.33 10.56 3.70
C CYS A 41 8.85 10.34 3.59
N GLU A 42 9.34 9.11 3.77
CA GLU A 42 10.76 8.77 3.55
C GLU A 42 11.15 8.71 2.07
N ARG A 43 10.15 8.65 1.18
CA ARG A 43 10.33 8.46 -0.25
C ARG A 43 10.06 9.74 -1.06
N GLN A 44 9.40 10.72 -0.44
CA GLN A 44 9.30 12.12 -0.87
C GLN A 44 10.51 12.89 -0.36
#